data_AF-A0A1J5II23-F1
#
_entry.id   AF-A0A1J5II23-F1
#
_cell.length_a   1.000
_cell.length_b   1.000
_cell.length_c   1.000
_cell.angle_alpha   90.00
_cell.angle_beta   90.00
_cell.angle_gamma   90.00
#
_symmetry.space_group_name_H-M   'P 1'
#
loop_
_entity.id
_entity.type
_entity.pdbx_description
1 polymer ?
#
loop_
_entity_poly.entity_id
_entity_poly.type
_entity_poly.pdbx_seq_one_letter_code
_entity_poly.pdbx_strand_id
1 'polypeptide(L)'
;MTGRIAAGLILCASLALFPATPAPAAAEDRTLYEGDSIYHHITIRQEGGERCMIFGRQRDLRQTCIDLAKPDASVFEYSSMMFAGFLFRPDAKKVCLIGLGGGYIPTVFRMHLPQVQLRIVEVDPHVEKLAKQYFRFVVPAGQTLAIDDGRQFLKRSPERYDQIWLDAFNSDYIPAHMTTKEFLQLAKSRLNEGGIVIQNLFGGNSLYDAQIATFQTVFARVFVFEGQKSGSCIIVASDRPACEPAALQKQAEKAGGKIGRIDLIAEAGKCRVAPVRKNAPILTDDFNPANLLLMQKK
;
A
#
# COMPACT_ATOMS: atom_id res chain seq x y z
N MET A 1 -74.17 24.83 53.60
CA MET A 1 -73.50 25.45 52.44
C MET A 1 -72.18 26.06 52.91
N THR A 2 -71.24 26.21 51.97
CA THR A 2 -69.90 26.84 52.03
C THR A 2 -68.75 26.03 52.64
N GLY A 3 -67.95 25.45 51.73
CA GLY A 3 -66.71 24.72 51.96
C GLY A 3 -65.46 25.60 52.09
N ARG A 4 -64.39 25.00 52.61
CA ARG A 4 -63.05 25.59 52.76
C ARG A 4 -62.15 25.14 51.60
N ILE A 5 -61.44 26.11 51.03
CA ILE A 5 -60.57 26.01 49.86
C ILE A 5 -59.20 25.45 50.29
N ALA A 6 -58.71 24.42 49.60
CA ALA A 6 -57.35 23.89 49.73
C ALA A 6 -56.43 24.56 48.70
N ALA A 7 -55.30 25.09 49.16
CA ALA A 7 -54.26 25.68 48.32
C ALA A 7 -53.38 24.57 47.70
N GLY A 8 -53.40 24.45 46.38
CA GLY A 8 -52.51 23.57 45.61
C GLY A 8 -51.21 24.28 45.23
N LEU A 9 -50.07 23.72 45.65
CA LEU A 9 -48.73 24.16 45.26
C LEU A 9 -48.46 23.72 43.81
N ILE A 10 -48.26 24.66 42.88
CA ILE A 10 -47.84 24.38 41.51
C ILE A 10 -46.31 24.28 41.49
N LEU A 11 -45.79 23.08 41.27
CA LEU A 11 -44.35 22.84 41.08
C LEU A 11 -44.01 23.04 39.60
N CYS A 12 -43.44 24.20 39.25
CA CYS A 12 -42.90 24.46 37.91
C CYS A 12 -41.62 23.64 37.71
N ALA A 13 -41.70 22.56 36.92
CA ALA A 13 -40.53 21.84 36.44
C ALA A 13 -39.88 22.66 35.31
N SER A 14 -38.76 23.31 35.60
CA SER A 14 -37.90 23.95 34.61
C SER A 14 -37.16 22.87 33.80
N LEU A 15 -37.59 22.64 32.56
CA LEU A 15 -36.82 21.89 31.57
C LEU A 15 -35.56 22.69 31.22
N ALA A 16 -34.42 22.29 31.80
CA ALA A 16 -33.13 22.79 31.38
C ALA A 16 -32.83 22.25 29.97
N LEU A 17 -32.99 23.10 28.95
CA LEU A 17 -32.48 22.82 27.61
C LEU A 17 -30.95 22.85 27.67
N PHE A 18 -30.32 21.68 27.71
CA PHE A 18 -28.91 21.58 27.40
C PHE A 18 -28.71 21.91 25.91
N PRO A 19 -27.78 22.82 25.55
CA PRO A 19 -27.48 23.07 24.16
C PRO A 19 -26.89 21.78 23.57
N ALA A 20 -27.61 21.19 22.62
CA ALA A 20 -27.10 20.08 21.83
C ALA A 20 -25.84 20.58 21.11
N THR A 21 -24.68 20.05 21.49
CA THR A 21 -23.46 20.23 20.70
C THR A 21 -23.75 19.69 19.30
N PRO A 22 -23.63 20.50 18.24
CA PRO A 22 -23.84 20.00 16.90
C PRO A 22 -22.85 18.85 16.67
N ALA A 23 -23.37 17.70 16.23
CA ALA A 23 -22.54 16.62 15.75
C ALA A 23 -21.58 17.20 14.70
N PRO A 24 -20.29 16.80 14.69
CA PRO A 24 -19.36 17.26 13.66
C PRO A 24 -20.01 16.99 12.31
N ALA A 25 -20.20 18.04 11.51
CA ALA A 25 -20.79 17.95 10.18
C ALA A 25 -20.07 16.82 9.44
N ALA A 26 -20.81 15.78 9.05
CA ALA A 26 -20.28 14.73 8.21
C ALA A 26 -19.63 15.41 7.01
N ALA A 27 -18.34 15.18 6.79
CA ALA A 27 -17.60 15.84 5.73
C ALA A 27 -18.34 15.60 4.41
N GLU A 28 -18.83 16.66 3.78
CA GLU A 28 -19.57 16.59 2.51
C GLU A 28 -18.75 15.82 1.48
N ASP A 29 -19.43 14.91 0.76
CA ASP A 29 -18.87 14.23 -0.39
C ASP A 29 -18.52 15.27 -1.46
N ARG A 30 -17.25 15.33 -1.85
CA ARG A 30 -16.77 16.30 -2.82
C ARG A 30 -15.58 15.78 -3.62
N THR A 31 -15.62 16.07 -4.91
CA THR A 31 -14.44 16.00 -5.78
C THR A 31 -13.58 17.25 -5.55
N LEU A 32 -12.36 17.03 -5.06
CA LEU A 32 -11.37 18.07 -4.78
C LEU A 32 -10.49 18.41 -5.97
N TYR A 33 -10.37 17.46 -6.90
CA TYR A 33 -9.58 17.55 -8.12
C TYR A 33 -10.04 16.48 -9.11
N GLU A 34 -10.04 16.83 -10.39
CA GLU A 34 -10.18 15.90 -11.51
C GLU A 34 -9.34 16.42 -12.67
N GLY A 35 -8.54 15.55 -13.29
CA GLY A 35 -7.72 15.94 -14.43
C GLY A 35 -6.80 14.83 -14.90
N ASP A 36 -6.14 15.08 -16.03
CA ASP A 36 -5.24 14.12 -16.67
C ASP A 36 -3.77 14.47 -16.44
N SER A 37 -2.95 13.43 -16.26
CA SER A 37 -1.50 13.46 -16.45
C SER A 37 -1.13 12.74 -17.74
N ILE A 38 0.17 12.64 -18.05
CA ILE A 38 0.64 11.83 -19.18
C ILE A 38 0.45 10.32 -18.96
N TYR A 39 0.19 9.89 -17.72
CA TYR A 39 0.07 8.48 -17.35
C TYR A 39 -1.36 8.10 -16.95
N HIS A 40 -2.10 9.00 -16.30
CA HIS A 40 -3.35 8.67 -15.62
C HIS A 40 -4.41 9.76 -15.78
N HIS A 41 -5.67 9.35 -15.80
CA HIS A 41 -6.76 10.23 -15.36
C HIS A 41 -6.89 10.11 -13.85
N ILE A 42 -6.84 11.23 -13.11
CA ILE A 42 -6.77 11.24 -11.65
C ILE A 42 -7.92 12.05 -11.08
N THR A 43 -8.66 11.44 -10.15
CA THR A 43 -9.68 12.10 -9.35
C THR A 43 -9.29 12.05 -7.88
N ILE A 44 -9.38 13.18 -7.17
CA ILE A 44 -9.26 13.24 -5.72
C ILE A 44 -10.66 13.44 -5.14
N ARG A 45 -11.18 12.42 -4.47
CA ARG A 45 -12.50 12.47 -3.82
C ARG A 45 -12.35 12.43 -2.31
N GLN A 46 -13.20 13.16 -1.61
CA GLN A 46 -13.29 13.12 -0.15
C GLN A 46 -14.72 12.76 0.23
N GLU A 47 -14.87 11.66 0.97
CA GLU A 47 -16.17 11.12 1.39
C GLU A 47 -16.00 10.45 2.76
N GLY A 48 -16.94 10.65 3.69
CA GLY A 48 -16.99 9.89 4.94
C GLY A 48 -15.78 10.05 5.87
N GLY A 49 -15.02 11.15 5.75
CA GLY A 49 -13.78 11.37 6.50
C GLY A 49 -12.54 10.72 5.88
N GLU A 50 -12.69 10.02 4.76
CA GLU A 50 -11.60 9.53 3.93
C GLU A 50 -11.32 10.49 2.77
N ARG A 51 -10.06 10.49 2.32
CA ARG A 51 -9.67 11.14 1.07
C ARG A 51 -8.95 10.13 0.22
N CYS A 52 -9.37 10.01 -1.04
CA CYS A 52 -8.91 9.00 -1.97
C CYS A 52 -8.37 9.62 -3.26
N MET A 53 -7.25 9.09 -3.73
CA MET A 53 -6.73 9.27 -5.08
C MET A 53 -7.20 8.08 -5.90
N ILE A 54 -7.89 8.35 -7.00
CA ILE A 54 -8.55 7.36 -7.85
C ILE A 54 -7.96 7.51 -9.26
N PHE A 55 -7.62 6.39 -9.90
CA PHE A 55 -7.15 6.39 -11.28
C PHE A 55 -8.23 5.87 -12.24
N GLY A 56 -8.28 6.44 -13.44
CA GLY A 56 -9.20 6.02 -14.50
C GLY A 56 -10.55 6.75 -14.48
N ARG A 57 -11.29 6.63 -15.59
CA ARG A 57 -12.55 7.38 -15.84
C ARG A 57 -13.83 6.58 -15.61
N GLN A 58 -13.77 5.25 -15.69
CA GLN A 58 -14.97 4.38 -15.75
C GLN A 58 -15.10 3.38 -14.59
N ARG A 59 -14.07 3.23 -13.76
CA ARG A 59 -14.08 2.38 -12.57
C ARG A 59 -13.46 3.16 -11.42
N ASP A 60 -14.04 3.01 -10.23
CA ASP A 60 -13.51 3.60 -9.00
C ASP A 60 -12.28 2.82 -8.51
N LEU A 61 -11.16 2.99 -9.22
CA LEU A 61 -9.89 2.30 -8.94
C LEU A 61 -9.12 3.14 -7.92
N ARG A 62 -9.64 3.12 -6.68
CA ARG A 62 -9.05 3.80 -5.52
C ARG A 62 -7.61 3.29 -5.32
N GLN A 63 -6.62 4.14 -5.58
CA GLN A 63 -5.20 3.80 -5.48
C GLN A 63 -4.68 3.96 -4.05
N THR A 64 -4.91 5.14 -3.49
CA THR A 64 -4.55 5.48 -2.11
C THR A 64 -5.71 6.17 -1.46
N CYS A 65 -6.07 5.74 -0.26
CA CYS A 65 -7.03 6.41 0.60
C CYS A 65 -6.43 6.61 1.98
N ILE A 66 -6.70 7.75 2.58
CA ILE A 66 -6.28 8.09 3.92
C ILE A 66 -7.50 8.43 4.78
N ASP A 67 -7.47 8.01 6.03
CA ASP A 67 -8.35 8.54 7.08
C ASP A 67 -7.80 9.92 7.47
N LEU A 68 -8.62 10.96 7.35
CA LEU A 68 -8.20 12.35 7.63
C LEU A 68 -7.90 12.61 9.11
N ALA A 69 -8.49 11.83 10.02
CA ALA A 69 -8.23 11.88 11.45
C ALA A 69 -7.06 10.97 11.86
N LYS A 70 -6.80 9.89 11.12
CA LYS A 70 -5.77 8.87 11.41
C LYS A 70 -4.93 8.59 10.16
N PRO A 71 -4.04 9.50 9.75
CA PRO A 71 -3.29 9.37 8.51
C PRO A 71 -2.29 8.20 8.47
N ASP A 72 -2.01 7.57 9.61
CA ASP A 72 -1.17 6.38 9.75
C ASP A 72 -1.98 5.08 9.89
N ALA A 73 -3.31 5.14 9.76
CA ALA A 73 -4.17 3.97 9.66
C ALA A 73 -4.34 3.56 8.20
N SER A 74 -4.07 2.29 7.91
CA SER A 74 -4.26 1.76 6.56
C SER A 74 -5.74 1.64 6.23
N VAL A 75 -6.17 2.28 5.15
CA VAL A 75 -7.50 2.05 4.55
C VAL A 75 -7.50 0.75 3.74
N PHE A 76 -6.38 0.43 3.09
CA PHE A 76 -6.22 -0.78 2.29
C PHE A 76 -5.42 -1.86 3.00
N GLU A 77 -5.85 -3.11 2.84
CA GLU A 77 -5.17 -4.25 3.44
C GLU A 77 -3.76 -4.45 2.87
N TYR A 78 -3.58 -4.28 1.55
CA TYR A 78 -2.28 -4.45 0.89
C TYR A 78 -1.22 -3.52 1.47
N SER A 79 -1.58 -2.25 1.76
CA SER A 79 -0.60 -1.26 2.22
C SER A 79 -0.06 -1.61 3.61
N SER A 80 -0.85 -2.29 4.46
CA SER A 80 -0.36 -2.90 5.71
C SER A 80 0.51 -4.13 5.43
N MET A 81 0.05 -5.03 4.54
CA MET A 81 0.78 -6.26 4.19
C MET A 81 2.16 -5.99 3.60
N MET A 82 2.37 -4.87 2.88
CA MET A 82 3.69 -4.48 2.36
C MET A 82 4.75 -4.36 3.46
N PHE A 83 4.36 -3.97 4.69
CA PHE A 83 5.28 -3.90 5.84
C PHE A 83 5.71 -5.27 6.38
N ALA A 84 5.12 -6.37 5.90
CA ALA A 84 5.59 -7.72 6.18
C ALA A 84 7.05 -7.94 5.74
N GLY A 85 7.60 -7.09 4.87
CA GLY A 85 9.03 -7.05 4.57
C GLY A 85 9.94 -7.03 5.79
N PHE A 86 9.54 -6.30 6.83
CA PHE A 86 10.29 -6.21 8.08
C PHE A 86 10.25 -7.50 8.91
N LEU A 87 9.40 -8.48 8.57
CA LEU A 87 9.47 -9.82 9.15
C LEU A 87 10.66 -10.62 8.60
N PHE A 88 11.05 -10.36 7.34
CA PHE A 88 12.15 -11.07 6.67
C PHE A 88 13.48 -10.33 6.81
N ARG A 89 13.45 -8.99 6.77
CA ARG A 89 14.63 -8.13 6.93
C ARG A 89 14.36 -7.03 7.98
N PRO A 90 14.23 -7.39 9.27
CA PRO A 90 13.88 -6.46 10.36
C PRO A 90 14.91 -5.36 10.61
N ASP A 91 16.17 -5.61 10.25
CA ASP A 91 17.31 -4.72 10.39
C ASP A 91 17.54 -3.86 9.13
N ALA A 92 16.58 -3.80 8.20
CA ALA A 92 16.67 -2.97 7.01
C ALA A 92 16.88 -1.50 7.35
N LYS A 93 17.93 -0.91 6.77
CA LYS A 93 18.30 0.50 6.92
C LYS A 93 18.02 1.30 5.67
N LYS A 94 17.97 0.65 4.50
CA LYS A 94 17.76 1.31 3.22
C LYS A 94 16.72 0.60 2.38
N VAL A 95 15.64 1.31 2.04
CA VAL A 95 14.50 0.78 1.28
C VAL A 95 14.30 1.62 0.02
N CYS A 96 14.10 0.95 -1.12
CA CYS A 96 13.65 1.58 -2.36
C CYS A 96 12.17 1.28 -2.54
N LEU A 97 11.33 2.29 -2.61
CA LEU A 97 9.92 2.20 -2.97
C LEU A 97 9.75 2.72 -4.40
N ILE A 98 9.30 1.85 -5.30
CA ILE A 98 8.89 2.23 -6.65
C ILE A 98 7.37 2.37 -6.64
N GLY A 99 6.89 3.60 -6.81
CA GLY A 99 5.50 4.04 -6.62
C GLY A 99 5.39 5.04 -5.45
N LEU A 100 4.40 5.94 -5.53
CA LEU A 100 4.06 6.86 -4.44
C LEU A 100 2.57 6.85 -4.08
N GLY A 101 1.71 6.90 -5.11
CA GLY A 101 0.28 7.13 -4.93
C GLY A 101 0.00 8.40 -4.11
N GLY A 102 -0.85 8.30 -3.09
CA GLY A 102 -1.11 9.38 -2.14
C GLY A 102 -0.07 9.51 -1.02
N GLY A 103 0.99 8.69 -0.99
CA GLY A 103 2.08 8.81 -0.02
C GLY A 103 1.83 8.18 1.36
N TYR A 104 0.91 7.22 1.47
CA TYR A 104 0.65 6.48 2.72
C TYR A 104 1.90 5.74 3.23
N ILE A 105 2.52 4.90 2.38
CA ILE A 105 3.72 4.13 2.76
C ILE A 105 4.84 5.08 3.24
N PRO A 106 5.26 6.11 2.47
CA PRO A 106 6.23 7.10 2.96
C PRO A 106 5.85 7.78 4.28
N THR A 107 4.55 8.03 4.51
CA THR A 107 4.06 8.62 5.75
C THR A 107 4.30 7.70 6.95
N VAL A 108 4.02 6.40 6.80
CA VAL A 108 4.31 5.39 7.83
C VAL A 108 5.81 5.31 8.10
N PHE A 109 6.66 5.31 7.05
CA PHE A 109 8.11 5.34 7.23
C PHE A 109 8.56 6.55 8.04
N ARG A 110 8.06 7.75 7.71
CA ARG A 110 8.40 8.99 8.42
C ARG A 110 7.99 8.92 9.90
N MET A 111 6.80 8.41 10.19
CA MET A 111 6.23 8.44 11.54
C MET A 111 6.78 7.33 12.44
N HIS A 112 7.03 6.14 11.88
CA HIS A 112 7.26 4.92 12.66
C HIS A 112 8.59 4.23 12.35
N LEU A 113 9.29 4.63 11.28
CA LEU A 113 10.60 4.10 10.88
C LEU A 113 11.60 5.23 10.50
N PRO A 114 11.72 6.32 11.29
CA PRO A 114 12.51 7.49 10.90
C PRO A 114 14.01 7.21 10.69
N GLN A 115 14.50 6.08 11.22
CA GLN A 115 15.88 5.60 11.04
C GLN A 115 16.13 4.92 9.68
N VAL A 116 15.08 4.57 8.94
CA VAL A 116 15.19 3.87 7.65
C VAL A 116 15.24 4.91 6.52
N GLN A 117 16.30 4.84 5.72
CA GLN A 117 16.45 5.66 4.53
C GLN A 117 15.49 5.15 3.44
N LEU A 118 14.51 5.97 3.07
CA LEU A 118 13.55 5.63 2.02
C LEU A 118 13.89 6.39 0.73
N ARG A 119 14.16 5.66 -0.36
CA ARG A 119 14.22 6.19 -1.72
C ARG A 119 12.89 5.91 -2.40
N ILE A 120 12.16 6.95 -2.76
CA ILE A 120 10.88 6.89 -3.48
C ILE A 120 11.17 7.17 -4.96
N VAL A 121 10.59 6.38 -5.85
CA VAL A 121 10.68 6.54 -7.29
C VAL A 121 9.26 6.57 -7.83
N GLU A 122 8.81 7.75 -8.26
CA GLU A 122 7.47 7.96 -8.82
C GLU A 122 7.62 8.33 -10.30
N VAL A 123 6.83 7.69 -11.17
CA VAL A 123 6.94 7.95 -12.61
C VAL A 123 6.21 9.24 -13.01
N ASP A 124 5.13 9.56 -12.29
CA ASP A 124 4.21 10.65 -12.60
C ASP A 124 4.44 11.87 -11.68
N PRO A 125 5.05 12.97 -12.16
CA PRO A 125 5.21 14.19 -11.37
C PRO A 125 3.88 14.81 -10.94
N HIS A 126 2.78 14.50 -11.64
CA HIS A 126 1.45 14.95 -11.26
C HIS A 126 0.97 14.24 -9.98
N VAL A 127 1.25 12.94 -9.83
CA VAL A 127 0.93 12.18 -8.62
C VAL A 127 1.67 12.77 -7.41
N GLU A 128 2.96 13.08 -7.55
CA GLU A 128 3.72 13.75 -6.48
C GLU A 128 3.08 15.09 -6.07
N LYS A 129 2.72 15.93 -7.04
CA LYS A 129 2.07 17.22 -6.80
C LYS A 129 0.76 17.04 -6.03
N LEU A 130 -0.09 16.11 -6.44
CA LEU A 130 -1.38 15.85 -5.79
C LEU A 130 -1.21 15.23 -4.41
N ALA A 131 -0.23 14.33 -4.22
CA ALA A 131 0.11 13.79 -2.90
C ALA A 131 0.50 14.89 -1.92
N LYS A 132 1.35 15.85 -2.34
CA LYS A 132 1.73 17.01 -1.53
C LYS A 132 0.52 17.90 -1.21
N GLN A 133 -0.28 18.23 -2.23
CA GLN A 133 -1.40 19.17 -2.10
C GLN A 133 -2.58 18.61 -1.29
N TYR A 134 -2.91 17.34 -1.50
CA TYR A 134 -4.14 16.73 -0.98
C TYR A 134 -3.89 15.65 0.08
N PHE A 135 -2.71 15.07 0.20
CA PHE A 135 -2.47 13.97 1.16
C PHE A 135 -1.46 14.32 2.25
N ARG A 136 -1.05 15.60 2.34
CA ARG A 136 -0.05 16.10 3.28
C ARG A 136 1.27 15.34 3.19
N PHE A 137 1.56 14.77 2.02
CA PHE A 137 2.81 14.07 1.76
C PHE A 137 3.98 15.07 1.80
N VAL A 138 5.04 14.69 2.50
CA VAL A 138 6.27 15.46 2.62
C VAL A 138 7.46 14.52 2.50
N VAL A 139 8.59 15.03 2.02
CA VAL A 139 9.86 14.31 1.91
C VAL A 139 10.81 14.85 2.99
N PRO A 140 10.92 14.22 4.17
CA PRO A 140 11.84 14.64 5.22
C PRO A 140 13.30 14.24 4.90
N ALA A 141 14.27 14.67 5.70
CA ALA A 141 15.70 14.39 5.47
C ALA A 141 16.09 12.89 5.39
N GLY A 142 15.29 12.00 5.99
CA GLY A 142 15.47 10.54 5.89
C GLY A 142 14.85 9.91 4.63
N GLN A 143 14.22 10.71 3.77
CA GLN A 143 13.59 10.26 2.54
C GLN A 143 14.09 11.07 1.35
N THR A 144 14.03 10.47 0.19
CA THR A 144 14.39 11.11 -1.08
C THR A 144 13.40 10.66 -2.13
N LEU A 145 13.05 11.54 -3.06
CA LEU A 145 12.11 11.25 -4.14
C LEU A 145 12.76 11.57 -5.47
N ALA A 146 12.63 10.66 -6.43
CA ALA A 146 13.01 10.85 -7.82
C ALA A 146 11.77 10.68 -8.72
N ILE A 147 11.61 11.60 -9.68
CA ILE A 147 10.63 11.43 -10.76
C ILE A 147 11.29 10.66 -11.89
N ASP A 148 10.96 9.36 -12.01
CA ASP A 148 11.62 8.43 -12.93
C ASP A 148 10.81 7.14 -13.11
N ASP A 149 11.06 6.42 -14.21
CA ASP A 149 10.58 5.04 -14.34
C ASP A 149 11.41 4.13 -13.41
N GLY A 150 10.74 3.29 -12.62
CA GLY A 150 11.40 2.44 -11.63
C GLY A 150 12.45 1.49 -12.21
N ARG A 151 12.21 0.94 -13.40
CA ARG A 151 13.18 0.06 -14.06
C ARG A 151 14.37 0.85 -14.56
N GLN A 152 14.15 2.00 -15.19
CA GLN A 152 15.23 2.87 -15.65
C GLN A 152 16.07 3.43 -14.48
N PHE A 153 15.42 3.78 -13.37
CA PHE A 153 16.06 4.19 -12.13
C PHE A 153 17.00 3.11 -11.61
N LEU A 154 16.52 1.87 -11.46
CA LEU A 154 17.36 0.75 -10.98
C LEU A 154 18.51 0.43 -11.94
N LYS A 155 18.33 0.59 -13.26
CA LYS A 155 19.42 0.43 -14.24
C LYS A 155 20.55 1.42 -14.01
N ARG A 156 20.21 2.71 -13.86
CA ARG A 156 21.20 3.81 -13.75
C ARG A 156 21.81 3.94 -12.36
N SER A 157 21.03 3.68 -11.31
CA SER A 157 21.47 3.84 -9.93
C SER A 157 22.46 2.73 -9.54
N PRO A 158 23.65 3.06 -9.01
CA PRO A 158 24.57 2.08 -8.44
C PRO A 158 24.18 1.69 -7.00
N GLU A 159 23.18 2.34 -6.42
CA GLU A 159 22.78 2.12 -5.03
C GLU A 159 22.22 0.71 -4.82
N ARG A 160 22.48 0.16 -3.63
CA ARG A 160 21.89 -1.10 -3.16
C ARG A 160 20.96 -0.87 -1.98
N TYR A 161 20.00 -1.78 -1.82
CA TYR A 161 18.92 -1.67 -0.85
C TYR A 161 18.75 -2.97 -0.06
N ASP A 162 18.33 -2.86 1.20
CA ASP A 162 17.94 -4.01 2.02
C ASP A 162 16.57 -4.54 1.60
N GLN A 163 15.69 -3.65 1.13
CA GLN A 163 14.39 -4.01 0.57
C GLN A 163 14.08 -3.16 -0.66
N ILE A 164 13.53 -3.78 -1.70
CA ILE A 164 12.95 -3.08 -2.87
C ILE A 164 11.46 -3.39 -2.91
N TRP A 165 10.64 -2.36 -2.80
CA TRP A 165 9.18 -2.42 -2.75
C TRP A 165 8.63 -1.96 -4.10
N LEU A 166 7.87 -2.84 -4.74
CA LEU A 166 7.26 -2.63 -6.03
C LEU A 166 5.77 -2.38 -5.82
N ASP A 167 5.39 -1.12 -5.78
CA ASP A 167 4.02 -0.63 -5.64
C ASP A 167 3.63 0.27 -6.83
N ALA A 168 4.13 -0.10 -8.01
CA ALA A 168 3.84 0.56 -9.27
C ALA A 168 2.60 -0.10 -9.90
N PHE A 169 1.44 0.14 -9.32
CA PHE A 169 0.17 -0.31 -9.86
C PHE A 169 -0.45 0.81 -10.69
N ASN A 170 -0.67 0.57 -11.99
CA ASN A 170 -1.60 1.39 -12.75
C ASN A 170 -2.98 0.79 -12.54
N SER A 171 -4.02 1.63 -12.55
CA SER A 171 -5.44 1.34 -12.31
C SER A 171 -5.91 -0.13 -12.38
N ASP A 172 -5.50 -0.92 -13.39
CA ASP A 172 -5.86 -2.33 -13.57
C ASP A 172 -4.69 -3.33 -13.69
N TYR A 173 -3.41 -2.89 -13.74
CA TYR A 173 -2.26 -3.81 -13.90
C TYR A 173 -0.90 -3.17 -13.54
N ILE A 174 0.09 -4.02 -13.28
CA ILE A 174 1.50 -3.63 -13.07
C ILE A 174 2.16 -3.43 -14.43
N PRO A 175 2.88 -2.31 -14.69
CA PRO A 175 3.58 -2.09 -15.94
C PRO A 175 4.41 -3.32 -16.32
N ALA A 176 4.16 -3.85 -17.51
CA ALA A 176 4.61 -5.21 -17.79
C ALA A 176 6.13 -5.33 -17.92
N HIS A 177 6.85 -4.24 -18.23
CA HIS A 177 8.31 -4.21 -18.16
C HIS A 177 8.86 -4.35 -16.73
N MET A 178 8.01 -4.30 -15.70
CA MET A 178 8.34 -4.51 -14.28
C MET A 178 7.84 -5.85 -13.73
N THR A 179 7.32 -6.75 -14.57
CA THR A 179 6.88 -8.10 -14.16
C THR A 179 7.76 -9.21 -14.72
N THR A 180 8.76 -8.87 -15.53
CA THR A 180 9.60 -9.82 -16.25
C THR A 180 10.74 -10.37 -15.40
N LYS A 181 11.23 -11.55 -15.78
CA LYS A 181 12.42 -12.18 -15.22
C LYS A 181 13.62 -11.23 -15.24
N GLU A 182 13.84 -10.51 -16.34
CA GLU A 182 14.96 -9.60 -16.54
C GLU A 182 14.87 -8.40 -15.58
N PHE A 183 13.67 -7.88 -15.34
CA PHE A 183 13.45 -6.85 -14.33
C PHE A 183 13.68 -7.38 -12.92
N LEU A 184 13.19 -8.57 -12.59
CA LEU A 184 13.42 -9.17 -11.27
C LEU A 184 14.90 -9.45 -11.03
N GLN A 185 15.65 -9.88 -12.05
CA GLN A 185 17.11 -10.03 -11.98
C GLN A 185 17.81 -8.68 -11.77
N LEU A 186 17.36 -7.62 -12.44
CA LEU A 186 17.85 -6.27 -12.20
C LEU A 186 17.59 -5.82 -10.76
N ALA A 187 16.35 -5.96 -10.26
CA ALA A 187 16.00 -5.63 -8.87
C ALA A 187 16.86 -6.42 -7.89
N LYS A 188 17.00 -7.73 -8.10
CA LYS A 188 17.88 -8.61 -7.32
C LYS A 188 19.33 -8.12 -7.32
N SER A 189 19.86 -7.67 -8.46
CA SER A 189 21.22 -7.14 -8.57
C SER A 189 21.46 -5.86 -7.75
N ARG A 190 20.39 -5.16 -7.36
CA ARG A 190 20.39 -3.95 -6.53
C ARG A 190 20.06 -4.24 -5.06
N LEU A 191 19.98 -5.49 -4.66
CA LEU A 191 19.88 -5.85 -3.25
C LEU A 191 21.25 -5.85 -2.58
N ASN A 192 21.27 -5.49 -1.30
CA ASN A 192 22.32 -5.85 -0.38
C ASN A 192 22.28 -7.36 -0.09
N GLU A 193 23.33 -7.88 0.51
CA GLU A 193 23.34 -9.28 0.94
C GLU A 193 22.18 -9.57 1.91
N GLY A 194 21.35 -10.56 1.57
CA GLY A 194 20.15 -10.88 2.33
C GLY A 194 18.98 -9.92 2.14
N GLY A 195 19.05 -9.02 1.15
CA GLY A 195 17.93 -8.16 0.81
C GLY A 195 16.75 -8.93 0.21
N ILE A 196 15.61 -8.25 0.11
CA ILE A 196 14.35 -8.81 -0.39
C ILE A 196 13.69 -7.91 -1.44
N VAL A 197 12.90 -8.53 -2.32
CA VAL A 197 11.92 -7.82 -3.14
C VAL A 197 10.52 -8.08 -2.58
N ILE A 198 9.72 -7.03 -2.51
CA ILE A 198 8.32 -7.07 -2.11
C ILE A 198 7.50 -6.47 -3.23
N GLN A 199 6.41 -7.12 -3.62
CA GLN A 199 5.54 -6.62 -4.68
C GLN A 199 4.08 -6.75 -4.32
N ASN A 200 3.35 -5.65 -4.50
CA ASN A 200 1.91 -5.64 -4.48
C ASN A 200 1.35 -6.26 -5.77
N LEU A 201 0.48 -7.26 -5.62
CA LEU A 201 -0.23 -7.96 -6.67
C LEU A 201 -1.74 -7.97 -6.40
N PHE A 202 -2.50 -8.30 -7.44
CA PHE A 202 -3.91 -8.67 -7.30
C PHE A 202 -4.07 -10.18 -7.42
N GLY A 203 -4.48 -10.87 -6.35
CA GLY A 203 -4.56 -12.34 -6.32
C GLY A 203 -5.53 -12.95 -7.35
N GLY A 204 -6.55 -12.18 -7.76
CA GLY A 204 -7.52 -12.59 -8.78
C GLY A 204 -7.13 -12.28 -10.23
N ASN A 205 -5.90 -11.80 -10.49
CA ASN A 205 -5.50 -11.42 -11.84
C ASN A 205 -5.07 -12.64 -12.69
N SER A 206 -5.28 -12.58 -14.02
CA SER A 206 -4.99 -13.69 -14.94
C SER A 206 -3.50 -14.03 -15.07
N LEU A 207 -2.61 -13.13 -14.64
CA LEU A 207 -1.17 -13.29 -14.64
C LEU A 207 -0.61 -13.76 -13.29
N TYR A 208 -1.44 -13.96 -12.26
CA TYR A 208 -1.00 -14.29 -10.90
C TYR A 208 -0.02 -15.48 -10.89
N ASP A 209 -0.41 -16.59 -11.52
CA ASP A 209 0.42 -17.80 -11.59
C ASP A 209 1.73 -17.57 -12.36
N ALA A 210 1.69 -16.77 -13.43
CA ALA A 210 2.86 -16.43 -14.23
C ALA A 210 3.83 -15.51 -13.46
N GLN A 211 3.30 -14.55 -12.70
CA GLN A 211 4.08 -13.68 -11.83
C GLN A 211 4.80 -14.51 -10.76
N ILE A 212 4.08 -15.39 -10.06
CA ILE A 212 4.68 -16.29 -9.05
C ILE A 212 5.76 -17.18 -9.67
N ALA A 213 5.48 -17.81 -10.82
CA ALA A 213 6.46 -18.64 -11.52
C ALA A 213 7.72 -17.85 -11.90
N THR A 214 7.54 -16.62 -12.40
CA THR A 214 8.65 -15.75 -12.80
C THR A 214 9.54 -15.41 -11.60
N PHE A 215 8.96 -15.06 -10.45
CA PHE A 215 9.72 -14.88 -9.21
C PHE A 215 10.50 -16.14 -8.80
N GLN A 216 9.87 -17.32 -8.91
CA GLN A 216 10.50 -18.60 -8.58
C GLN A 216 11.69 -18.95 -9.51
N THR A 217 11.80 -18.34 -10.69
CA THR A 217 13.00 -18.49 -11.55
C THR A 217 14.19 -17.62 -11.14
N VAL A 218 13.96 -16.58 -10.32
CA VAL A 218 14.97 -15.58 -9.96
C VAL A 218 15.38 -15.69 -8.50
N PHE A 219 14.47 -16.04 -7.60
CA PHE A 219 14.72 -16.11 -6.16
C PHE A 219 14.58 -17.53 -5.64
N ALA A 220 15.45 -17.92 -4.70
CA ALA A 220 15.40 -19.25 -4.10
C ALA A 220 14.13 -19.50 -3.29
N ARG A 221 13.54 -18.44 -2.72
CA ARG A 221 12.36 -18.50 -1.86
C ARG A 221 11.37 -17.39 -2.25
N VAL A 222 10.11 -17.78 -2.37
CA VAL A 222 8.99 -16.89 -2.69
C VAL A 222 7.86 -17.17 -1.71
N PHE A 223 7.33 -16.12 -1.10
CA PHE A 223 6.24 -16.16 -0.14
C PHE A 223 5.10 -15.27 -0.61
N VAL A 224 3.89 -15.63 -0.21
CA VAL A 224 2.67 -14.86 -0.48
C VAL A 224 1.96 -14.51 0.81
N PHE A 225 1.38 -13.32 0.84
CA PHE A 225 0.45 -12.85 1.86
C PHE A 225 -0.85 -12.52 1.17
N GLU A 226 -1.91 -13.23 1.50
CA GLU A 226 -3.24 -13.01 0.91
C GLU A 226 -4.10 -12.18 1.86
N GLY A 227 -4.78 -11.19 1.28
CA GLY A 227 -5.76 -10.39 2.00
C GLY A 227 -6.94 -11.24 2.45
N GLN A 228 -7.41 -11.03 3.67
CA GLN A 228 -8.59 -11.72 4.21
C GLN A 228 -9.89 -11.02 3.85
N LYS A 229 -9.83 -9.70 3.57
CA LYS A 229 -10.99 -8.86 3.29
C LYS A 229 -11.04 -8.38 1.84
N SER A 230 -9.97 -8.60 1.08
CA SER A 230 -9.80 -8.11 -0.28
C SER A 230 -9.05 -9.13 -1.13
N GLY A 231 -9.12 -9.01 -2.46
CA GLY A 231 -8.31 -9.80 -3.40
C GLY A 231 -6.83 -9.38 -3.46
N SER A 232 -6.33 -8.63 -2.47
CA SER A 232 -4.95 -8.16 -2.41
C SER A 232 -4.00 -9.30 -2.16
N CYS A 233 -2.83 -9.30 -2.80
CA CYS A 233 -1.77 -10.26 -2.53
C CYS A 233 -0.40 -9.58 -2.52
N ILE A 234 0.45 -9.89 -1.55
CA ILE A 234 1.84 -9.41 -1.53
C ILE A 234 2.78 -10.59 -1.77
N ILE A 235 3.70 -10.46 -2.72
CA ILE A 235 4.86 -11.35 -2.85
C ILE A 235 6.00 -10.81 -2.00
N VAL A 236 6.68 -11.70 -1.28
CA VAL A 236 8.02 -11.44 -0.73
C VAL A 236 8.99 -12.49 -1.26
N ALA A 237 10.11 -12.06 -1.84
CA ALA A 237 11.09 -12.94 -2.45
C ALA A 237 12.51 -12.69 -1.91
N SER A 238 13.25 -13.77 -1.67
CA SER A 238 14.60 -13.74 -1.10
C SER A 238 15.45 -14.94 -1.53
N ASP A 239 16.77 -14.78 -1.46
CA ASP A 239 17.75 -15.86 -1.66
C ASP A 239 18.28 -16.46 -0.36
N ARG A 240 18.18 -15.74 0.76
CA ARG A 240 18.58 -16.29 2.06
C ARG A 240 17.51 -17.27 2.55
N PRO A 241 17.84 -18.14 3.51
CA PRO A 241 16.83 -18.81 4.31
C PRO A 241 16.01 -17.75 5.05
N ALA A 242 15.01 -17.21 4.37
CA ALA A 242 13.90 -16.54 4.99
C ALA A 242 13.34 -17.50 6.04
N CYS A 243 13.16 -17.02 7.26
CA CYS A 243 12.55 -17.82 8.31
C CYS A 243 11.24 -18.43 7.75
N GLU A 244 11.08 -19.74 7.91
CA GLU A 244 9.87 -20.44 7.48
C GLU A 244 8.65 -19.72 8.07
N PRO A 245 7.46 -19.75 7.41
CA PRO A 245 6.31 -18.97 7.86
C PRO A 245 5.96 -19.18 9.34
N ALA A 246 6.16 -20.40 9.85
CA ALA A 246 5.98 -20.76 11.26
C ALA A 246 6.84 -19.93 12.25
N ALA A 247 7.98 -19.39 11.81
CA ALA A 247 8.88 -18.58 12.61
C ALA A 247 8.63 -17.07 12.49
N LEU A 248 7.84 -16.62 11.50
CA LEU A 248 7.58 -15.18 11.26
C LEU A 248 6.83 -14.54 12.43
N GLN A 249 5.92 -15.27 13.08
CA GLN A 249 5.19 -14.74 14.24
C GLN A 249 6.13 -14.40 15.40
N LYS A 250 7.02 -15.33 15.76
CA LYS A 250 8.05 -15.10 16.78
C LYS A 250 9.00 -13.98 16.38
N GLN A 251 9.28 -13.83 15.08
CA GLN A 251 10.10 -12.74 14.56
C GLN A 251 9.39 -11.38 14.71
N ALA A 252 8.09 -11.33 14.43
CA ALA A 252 7.26 -10.15 14.64
C ALA A 252 7.28 -9.72 16.12
N GLU A 253 7.07 -10.67 17.04
CA GLU A 253 7.10 -10.43 18.48
C GLU A 253 8.45 -9.84 18.93
N LYS A 254 9.56 -10.41 18.48
CA LYS A 254 10.91 -9.89 18.77
C LYS A 254 11.14 -8.47 18.24
N ALA A 255 10.49 -8.11 17.14
CA ALA A 255 10.55 -6.77 16.56
C ALA A 255 9.53 -5.79 17.19
N GLY A 256 8.85 -6.18 18.28
CA GLY A 256 7.87 -5.34 18.98
C GLY A 256 6.42 -5.52 18.50
N GLY A 257 6.17 -6.44 17.56
CA GLY A 257 4.85 -6.89 17.12
C GLY A 257 4.09 -5.93 16.19
N LYS A 258 4.56 -4.70 15.99
CA LYS A 258 3.86 -3.68 15.20
C LYS A 258 4.79 -2.61 14.61
N ILE A 259 4.32 -1.95 13.55
CA ILE A 259 4.87 -0.69 13.03
C ILE A 259 3.74 0.33 13.03
N GLY A 260 3.76 1.26 13.98
CA GLY A 260 2.64 2.17 14.21
C GLY A 260 1.34 1.42 14.53
N ARG A 261 0.37 1.53 13.63
CA ARG A 261 -0.94 0.83 13.70
C ARG A 261 -0.97 -0.52 12.98
N ILE A 262 0.10 -0.89 12.28
CA ILE A 262 0.18 -2.13 11.52
C ILE A 262 0.58 -3.26 12.47
N ASP A 263 -0.29 -4.26 12.60
CA ASP A 263 -0.06 -5.45 13.43
C ASP A 263 0.76 -6.49 12.65
N LEU A 264 2.06 -6.51 12.90
CA LEU A 264 2.98 -7.43 12.21
C LEU A 264 2.76 -8.89 12.62
N ILE A 265 2.19 -9.16 13.79
CA ILE A 265 1.86 -10.51 14.24
C ILE A 265 0.69 -11.04 13.40
N ALA A 266 -0.35 -10.23 13.21
CA ALA A 266 -1.46 -10.56 12.35
C ALA A 266 -1.01 -10.77 10.89
N GLU A 267 -0.15 -9.90 10.36
CA GLU A 267 0.39 -10.06 9.01
C GLU A 267 1.25 -11.33 8.87
N ALA A 268 2.07 -11.67 9.88
CA ALA A 268 2.85 -12.90 9.87
C ALA A 268 1.97 -14.17 9.70
N GLY A 269 0.77 -14.18 10.30
CA GLY A 269 -0.17 -15.30 10.20
C GLY A 269 -0.70 -15.56 8.78
N LYS A 270 -0.65 -14.55 7.90
CA LYS A 270 -1.09 -14.63 6.50
C LYS A 270 -0.02 -15.23 5.57
N CYS A 271 1.23 -15.29 6.01
CA CYS A 271 2.33 -15.75 5.17
C CYS A 271 2.22 -17.23 4.82
N ARG A 272 2.44 -17.56 3.55
CA ARG A 272 2.60 -18.93 3.05
C ARG A 272 3.78 -18.97 2.09
N VAL A 273 4.44 -20.13 1.99
CA VAL A 273 5.37 -20.39 0.88
C VAL A 273 4.54 -20.44 -0.41
N ALA A 274 4.96 -19.71 -1.43
CA ALA A 274 4.27 -19.71 -2.71
C ALA A 274 4.30 -21.11 -3.33
N PRO A 275 3.15 -21.67 -3.75
CA PRO A 275 3.13 -22.99 -4.39
C PRO A 275 3.92 -22.96 -5.69
N VAL A 276 4.60 -24.06 -6.02
CA VAL A 276 5.39 -24.17 -7.25
C VAL A 276 4.44 -24.17 -8.46
N ARG A 277 4.61 -23.22 -9.37
CA ARG A 277 3.76 -23.05 -10.56
C ARG A 277 4.42 -23.66 -11.80
N LYS A 278 4.56 -24.99 -11.85
CA LYS A 278 5.34 -25.71 -12.89
C LYS A 278 4.92 -25.44 -14.35
N ASN A 279 3.63 -25.17 -14.58
CA ASN A 279 3.07 -25.02 -15.93
C ASN A 279 2.73 -23.57 -16.29
N ALA A 280 2.99 -22.62 -15.38
CA ALA A 280 2.71 -21.23 -15.66
C ALA A 280 3.79 -20.63 -16.56
N PRO A 281 3.43 -19.78 -17.52
CA PRO A 281 4.42 -19.15 -18.39
C PRO A 281 5.33 -18.23 -17.59
N ILE A 282 6.60 -18.15 -18.00
CA ILE A 282 7.55 -17.20 -17.44
C ILE A 282 7.42 -15.89 -18.22
N LEU A 283 7.26 -14.79 -17.49
CA LEU A 283 7.20 -13.46 -18.07
C LEU A 283 8.62 -13.00 -18.38
N THR A 284 8.90 -12.64 -19.63
CA THR A 284 10.21 -12.13 -20.05
C THR A 284 10.02 -10.85 -20.84
N ASP A 285 11.07 -10.06 -21.04
CA ASP A 285 10.99 -8.87 -21.90
C ASP A 285 10.54 -9.22 -23.33
N ASP A 286 11.01 -10.35 -23.85
CA ASP A 286 10.63 -10.88 -25.15
C ASP A 286 9.19 -11.46 -25.16
N PHE A 287 8.65 -11.79 -23.98
CA PHE A 287 7.31 -12.33 -23.77
C PHE A 287 6.54 -11.49 -22.75
N ASN A 288 6.06 -10.33 -23.21
CA ASN A 288 5.26 -9.43 -22.39
C ASN A 288 3.76 -9.79 -22.49
N PRO A 289 3.07 -10.15 -21.39
CA PRO A 289 1.66 -10.52 -21.39
C PRO A 289 0.70 -9.37 -21.74
N ALA A 290 1.18 -8.11 -21.86
CA ALA A 290 0.44 -7.06 -22.55
C ALA A 290 0.05 -7.49 -23.98
N ASN A 291 0.91 -8.27 -24.65
CA ASN A 291 0.61 -8.86 -25.96
C ASN A 291 -0.51 -9.92 -25.89
N LEU A 292 -0.67 -10.61 -24.75
CA LEU A 292 -1.71 -11.62 -24.55
C LEU A 292 -3.06 -11.02 -24.14
N LEU A 293 -3.07 -9.95 -23.35
CA LEU A 293 -4.29 -9.22 -22.98
C LEU A 293 -4.92 -8.49 -24.17
N LEU A 294 -4.14 -8.13 -25.19
CA LEU A 294 -4.63 -7.64 -26.48
C LEU A 294 -5.30 -8.75 -27.33
N MET A 295 -4.96 -10.02 -27.12
CA MET A 295 -5.49 -11.16 -27.90
C MET A 295 -6.77 -11.77 -27.31
N GLN A 296 -7.17 -11.40 -26.09
CA GLN A 296 -8.36 -11.96 -25.42
C GLN A 296 -9.65 -11.13 -25.61
N LYS A 297 -9.62 -10.06 -26.42
CA LYS A 297 -10.84 -9.46 -26.96
C LYS A 297 -11.24 -10.20 -28.25
N LYS A 298 -11.95 -11.31 -28.10
CA LYS A 298 -12.83 -11.88 -29.13
C LYS A 298 -14.24 -11.96 -28.58
#